data_AF-A0A978TV55-F1
#
_entry.id   AF-A0A978TV55-F1
#
_cell.length_a   1.000
_cell.length_b   1.000
_cell.length_c   1.000
_cell.angle_alpha   90.00
_cell.angle_beta   90.00
_cell.angle_gamma   90.00
#
_symmetry.space_group_name_H-M   'P 1'
#
loop_
_entity.id
_entity.type
_entity.pdbx_description
1 polymer ?
#
loop_
_entity_poly.entity_id
_entity_poly.type
_entity_poly.pdbx_seq_one_letter_code
_entity_poly.pdbx_strand_id
1 'polypeptide(L)'
;MANGNVEAMPQEFRPPTFEAKPLPNALDTANAWQTVGENAAISGDYHNAIQAFNKAIELSSGENPELFEQRGWLHYIQDDYQKALADLKAAALLYNEMDNTADRWDTCHMVSYVERQRI
;
A
#
# COMPACT_ATOMS: atom_id res chain seq x y z
N MET A 1 42.95 -27.11 -36.14
CA MET A 1 42.77 -26.29 -34.93
C MET A 1 41.93 -25.10 -35.36
N ALA A 2 40.64 -25.07 -35.02
CA ALA A 2 39.75 -23.95 -35.32
C ALA A 2 39.41 -23.26 -34.01
N ASN A 3 39.90 -22.04 -33.84
CA ASN A 3 39.69 -21.24 -32.64
C ASN A 3 38.29 -20.61 -32.72
N GLY A 4 37.35 -21.17 -31.95
CA GLY A 4 36.01 -20.62 -31.80
C GLY A 4 36.06 -19.37 -30.93
N ASN A 5 36.06 -18.19 -31.56
CA ASN A 5 35.74 -16.95 -30.88
C ASN A 5 34.23 -16.89 -30.68
N VAL A 6 33.78 -17.17 -29.45
CA VAL A 6 32.40 -16.86 -29.03
C VAL A 6 32.35 -15.39 -28.64
N GLU A 7 31.83 -14.56 -29.55
CA GLU A 7 31.50 -13.17 -29.23
C GLU A 7 30.42 -13.17 -28.14
N ALA A 8 30.79 -12.76 -26.93
CA ALA A 8 29.85 -12.60 -25.84
C ALA A 8 28.89 -11.46 -26.20
N MET A 9 27.61 -11.78 -26.41
CA MET A 9 26.57 -10.77 -26.64
C MET A 9 26.50 -9.83 -25.42
N PRO A 10 26.37 -8.50 -25.62
CA PRO A 10 26.22 -7.58 -24.51
C PRO A 10 24.95 -7.93 -23.73
N GLN A 11 25.09 -8.06 -22.40
CA GLN A 11 23.96 -8.26 -21.50
C GLN A 11 23.00 -7.07 -21.67
N GLU A 12 21.86 -7.30 -22.31
CA GLU A 12 20.82 -6.28 -22.45
C GLU A 12 20.34 -5.88 -21.05
N PHE A 13 20.37 -4.58 -20.76
CA PHE A 13 19.72 -4.04 -19.56
C PHE A 13 18.22 -4.33 -19.66
N ARG A 14 17.75 -5.29 -18.85
CA ARG A 14 16.32 -5.50 -18.64
C ARG A 14 15.94 -4.64 -17.43
N PRO A 15 15.08 -3.62 -17.60
CA PRO A 15 14.54 -2.94 -16.43
C PRO A 15 13.85 -3.99 -15.55
N PRO A 16 13.98 -3.92 -14.21
CA PRO A 16 13.29 -4.84 -13.34
C PRO A 16 11.80 -4.79 -13.68
N THR A 17 11.28 -5.91 -14.19
CA THR A 17 9.84 -6.05 -14.37
C THR A 17 9.26 -6.16 -12.98
N PHE A 18 8.37 -5.23 -12.64
CA PHE A 18 7.56 -5.32 -11.45
C PHE A 18 6.61 -6.51 -11.63
N GLU A 19 7.06 -7.72 -11.28
CA GLU A 19 6.19 -8.91 -11.27
C GLU A 19 5.33 -8.83 -10.01
N ALA A 20 4.10 -8.33 -10.18
CA ALA A 20 3.10 -8.33 -9.14
C ALA A 20 2.93 -9.77 -8.61
N LYS A 21 3.28 -9.98 -7.34
CA LYS A 21 3.19 -11.31 -6.73
C LYS A 21 1.71 -11.69 -6.66
N PRO A 22 1.31 -12.94 -7.01
CA PRO A 22 -0.08 -13.33 -6.86
C PRO A 22 -0.51 -13.17 -5.39
N LEU A 23 -1.67 -12.54 -5.18
CA LEU A 23 -2.30 -12.51 -3.87
C LEU A 23 -2.66 -13.93 -3.40
N PRO A 24 -2.70 -14.18 -2.09
CA PRO A 24 -3.19 -15.45 -1.56
C PRO A 24 -4.63 -15.73 -2.04
N ASN A 25 -4.93 -17.01 -2.30
CA ASN A 25 -6.27 -17.40 -2.77
C ASN A 25 -7.38 -17.08 -1.75
N ALA A 26 -7.09 -17.25 -0.45
CA ALA A 26 -7.96 -16.87 0.65
C ALA A 26 -7.13 -16.78 1.95
N LEU A 27 -7.48 -15.84 2.81
CA LEU A 27 -7.03 -15.78 4.20
C LEU A 27 -8.23 -15.47 5.09
N ASP A 28 -8.23 -16.02 6.29
CA ASP A 28 -9.41 -16.02 7.17
C ASP A 28 -9.49 -14.81 8.11
N THR A 29 -8.42 -14.01 8.22
CA THR A 29 -8.35 -12.90 9.18
C THR A 29 -7.90 -11.60 8.54
N ALA A 30 -8.42 -10.49 9.07
CA ALA A 30 -8.00 -9.15 8.68
C ALA A 30 -6.48 -8.96 8.86
N ASN A 31 -5.92 -9.45 9.98
CA ASN A 31 -4.49 -9.35 10.26
C ASN A 31 -3.64 -10.10 9.23
N ALA A 32 -4.08 -11.27 8.75
CA ALA A 32 -3.34 -11.99 7.72
C ALA A 32 -3.31 -11.20 6.39
N TRP A 33 -4.44 -10.60 6.01
CA TRP A 33 -4.50 -9.73 4.84
C TRP A 33 -3.71 -8.43 5.03
N GLN A 34 -3.70 -7.85 6.23
CA GLN A 34 -2.88 -6.69 6.58
C GLN A 34 -1.39 -6.99 6.37
N THR A 35 -0.88 -8.11 6.88
CA THR A 35 0.51 -8.53 6.68
C THR A 35 0.84 -8.71 5.20
N VAL A 36 -0.09 -9.19 4.37
CA VAL A 36 0.11 -9.25 2.91
C VAL A 36 0.21 -7.84 2.34
N GLY A 37 -0.67 -6.93 2.76
CA GLY A 37 -0.68 -5.53 2.34
C GLY A 37 0.62 -4.81 2.66
N GLU A 38 1.11 -4.95 3.89
CA GLU A 38 2.38 -4.37 4.37
C GLU A 38 3.57 -4.89 3.58
N ASN A 39 3.67 -6.22 3.39
CA ASN A 39 4.76 -6.82 2.63
C ASN A 39 4.76 -6.40 1.16
N ALA A 40 3.57 -6.31 0.56
CA ALA A 40 3.38 -5.80 -0.79
C ALA A 40 3.80 -4.32 -0.88
N ALA A 41 3.39 -3.48 0.07
CA ALA A 41 3.75 -2.07 0.13
C ALA A 41 5.27 -1.86 0.26
N ILE A 42 5.93 -2.61 1.14
CA ILE A 42 7.40 -2.58 1.32
C ILE A 42 8.12 -2.99 0.03
N SER A 43 7.52 -3.91 -0.73
CA SER A 43 8.07 -4.40 -2.01
C SER A 43 7.77 -3.46 -3.20
N GLY A 44 7.05 -2.35 -2.98
CA GLY A 44 6.60 -1.45 -4.04
C GLY A 44 5.37 -1.95 -4.82
N ASP A 45 4.76 -3.05 -4.40
CA ASP A 45 3.54 -3.61 -5.00
C ASP A 45 2.29 -2.88 -4.52
N TYR A 46 2.19 -1.60 -4.83
CA TYR A 46 1.10 -0.76 -4.33
C TYR A 46 -0.27 -1.26 -4.81
N HIS A 47 -0.34 -1.89 -5.99
CA HIS A 47 -1.58 -2.48 -6.48
C HIS A 47 -2.06 -3.62 -5.58
N ASN A 48 -1.22 -4.64 -5.34
CA ASN A 48 -1.61 -5.76 -4.49
C ASN A 48 -1.73 -5.34 -3.03
N ALA A 49 -0.95 -4.37 -2.57
CA ALA A 49 -1.08 -3.83 -1.23
C ALA A 49 -2.47 -3.23 -0.99
N ILE A 50 -2.96 -2.39 -1.91
CA ILE A 50 -4.32 -1.83 -1.83
C ILE A 50 -5.39 -2.93 -1.83
N GLN A 51 -5.24 -3.96 -2.68
CA GLN A 51 -6.19 -5.08 -2.71
C GLN A 51 -6.20 -5.88 -1.40
N ALA A 52 -5.03 -6.11 -0.81
CA ALA A 52 -4.91 -6.78 0.48
C ALA A 52 -5.54 -5.95 1.61
N PHE A 53 -5.33 -4.62 1.64
CA PHE A 53 -6.00 -3.75 2.60
C PHE A 53 -7.52 -3.72 2.40
N ASN A 54 -8.03 -3.76 1.17
CA ASN A 54 -9.47 -3.90 0.93
C ASN A 54 -10.04 -5.15 1.62
N LYS A 55 -9.35 -6.29 1.48
CA LYS A 55 -9.74 -7.53 2.15
C LYS A 55 -9.63 -7.46 3.67
N ALA A 56 -8.58 -6.83 4.18
CA ALA A 56 -8.44 -6.64 5.62
C ALA A 56 -9.59 -5.79 6.19
N ILE A 57 -9.95 -4.69 5.50
CA ILE A 57 -11.05 -3.79 5.90
C ILE A 57 -12.40 -4.50 5.88
N GLU A 58 -12.68 -5.30 4.83
CA GLU A 58 -13.88 -6.12 4.73
C GLU A 58 -14.01 -7.08 5.93
N LEU A 59 -12.91 -7.71 6.34
CA LEU A 59 -12.90 -8.69 7.44
C LEU A 59 -12.89 -8.05 8.83
N SER A 60 -12.42 -6.81 8.96
CA SER A 60 -12.45 -6.06 10.22
C SER A 60 -13.72 -5.22 10.39
N SER A 61 -14.74 -5.44 9.57
CA SER A 61 -15.98 -4.64 9.53
C SER A 61 -15.76 -3.13 9.36
N GLY A 62 -14.60 -2.71 8.84
CA GLY A 62 -14.23 -1.30 8.76
C GLY A 62 -13.94 -0.61 10.10
N GLU A 63 -13.65 -1.35 11.17
CA GLU A 63 -13.42 -0.79 12.52
C GLU A 63 -11.93 -0.61 12.87
N ASN A 64 -11.00 -1.03 12.00
CA ASN A 64 -9.56 -0.86 12.23
C ASN A 64 -9.02 0.39 11.50
N PRO A 65 -8.71 1.49 12.20
CA PRO A 65 -8.23 2.73 11.59
C PRO A 65 -6.90 2.58 10.84
N GLU A 66 -6.01 1.72 11.31
CA GLU A 66 -4.67 1.51 10.73
C GLU A 66 -4.78 1.04 9.27
N LEU A 67 -5.78 0.21 8.95
CA LEU A 67 -5.98 -0.29 7.59
C LEU A 67 -6.35 0.83 6.62
N PHE A 68 -7.15 1.79 7.07
CA PHE A 68 -7.49 2.97 6.28
C PHE A 68 -6.29 3.91 6.16
N GLU A 69 -5.53 4.13 7.24
CA GLU A 69 -4.32 4.96 7.19
C GLU A 69 -3.32 4.43 6.17
N GLN A 70 -2.99 3.13 6.25
CA GLN A 70 -2.04 2.49 5.34
C GLN A 70 -2.53 2.50 3.88
N ARG A 71 -3.80 2.19 3.62
CA ARG A 71 -4.36 2.26 2.26
C ARG A 71 -4.41 3.70 1.73
N GLY A 72 -4.72 4.66 2.59
CA GLY A 72 -4.71 6.08 2.26
C GLY A 72 -3.33 6.59 1.85
N TRP A 73 -2.28 6.15 2.55
CA TRP A 73 -0.90 6.47 2.19
C TRP A 73 -0.50 5.87 0.83
N LEU A 74 -0.93 4.65 0.54
CA LEU A 74 -0.68 4.03 -0.77
C LEU A 74 -1.39 4.78 -1.91
N HIS A 75 -2.64 5.21 -1.70
CA HIS A 75 -3.33 6.06 -2.66
C HIS A 75 -2.60 7.39 -2.88
N TYR A 76 -2.01 7.98 -1.83
CA TYR A 76 -1.19 9.17 -1.96
C TYR A 76 0.06 8.92 -2.83
N ILE A 77 0.79 7.81 -2.60
CA ILE A 77 1.97 7.43 -3.39
C ILE A 77 1.61 7.24 -4.88
N GLN A 78 0.39 6.80 -5.17
CA GLN A 78 -0.14 6.64 -6.53
C GLN A 78 -0.77 7.92 -7.09
N ASP A 79 -0.57 9.07 -6.45
CA ASP A 79 -1.15 10.38 -6.80
C ASP A 79 -2.69 10.42 -6.83
N ASP A 80 -3.37 9.42 -6.26
CA ASP A 80 -4.83 9.40 -6.07
C ASP A 80 -5.18 10.12 -4.77
N TYR A 81 -4.95 11.44 -4.76
CA TYR A 81 -5.16 12.28 -3.58
C TYR A 81 -6.62 12.27 -3.10
N GLN A 82 -7.58 12.03 -3.99
CA GLN A 82 -8.99 11.94 -3.61
C GLN A 82 -9.25 10.71 -2.73
N LYS A 83 -8.79 9.52 -3.13
CA LYS A 83 -8.94 8.32 -2.32
C LYS A 83 -8.07 8.37 -1.06
N ALA A 84 -6.86 8.90 -1.15
CA ALA A 84 -5.98 9.10 -0.01
C ALA A 84 -6.67 9.91 1.10
N LEU A 85 -7.27 11.05 0.74
CA LEU A 85 -7.97 11.89 1.71
C LEU A 85 -9.22 11.23 2.29
N ALA A 86 -9.95 10.45 1.49
CA ALA A 86 -11.13 9.74 1.98
C ALA A 86 -10.73 8.72 3.07
N ASP A 87 -9.69 7.93 2.81
CA ASP A 87 -9.18 6.93 3.73
C ASP A 87 -8.57 7.53 4.98
N LEU A 88 -7.70 8.53 4.84
CA LEU A 88 -7.09 9.19 6.00
C LEU A 88 -8.13 9.89 6.88
N LYS A 89 -9.20 10.44 6.29
CA LYS A 89 -10.31 11.03 7.08
C LYS A 89 -11.10 9.96 7.82
N ALA A 90 -11.32 8.79 7.20
CA ALA A 90 -11.96 7.66 7.89
C ALA A 90 -11.10 7.17 9.07
N ALA A 91 -9.79 7.01 8.87
CA ALA A 91 -8.85 6.64 9.93
C ALA A 91 -8.89 7.63 11.11
N ALA A 92 -8.84 8.94 10.84
CA ALA A 92 -8.90 9.97 11.88
C ALA A 92 -10.21 9.96 12.68
N LEU A 93 -11.35 9.63 12.05
CA LEU A 93 -12.63 9.48 12.75
C LEU A 93 -12.61 8.27 13.69
N LEU A 94 -12.13 7.12 13.21
CA LEU A 94 -12.02 5.89 13.99
C LEU A 94 -11.03 6.04 15.17
N TYR A 95 -9.86 6.65 14.95
CA TYR A 95 -8.93 6.96 16.04
C TYR A 95 -9.55 7.88 17.08
N ASN A 96 -10.41 8.82 16.67
CA ASN A 96 -11.16 9.66 17.60
C ASN A 96 -12.17 8.86 18.42
N GLU A 97 -12.89 7.93 17.80
CA GLU A 97 -13.85 7.04 18.48
C GLU A 97 -13.17 6.10 19.48
N MET A 98 -11.90 5.73 19.22
CA MET A 98 -11.08 4.91 20.10
C MET A 98 -10.35 5.71 21.20
N ASP A 99 -10.61 7.01 21.33
CA ASP A 99 -9.87 7.95 22.20
C ASP A 99 -8.34 7.96 21.96
N ASN A 100 -7.90 7.50 20.78
CA ASN A 100 -6.49 7.45 20.39
C ASN A 100 -6.07 8.81 19.80
N THR A 101 -5.74 9.73 20.70
CA THR A 101 -5.45 11.12 20.33
C THR A 101 -4.14 11.27 19.56
N ALA A 102 -3.14 10.42 19.82
CA ALA A 102 -1.84 10.48 19.16
C ALA A 102 -1.96 10.14 17.67
N ASP A 103 -2.47 8.94 17.35
CA ASP A 103 -2.60 8.49 15.96
C ASP A 103 -3.60 9.34 15.18
N ARG A 104 -4.67 9.81 15.83
CA ARG A 104 -5.58 10.81 15.25
C ARG A 104 -4.83 12.08 14.84
N TRP A 105 -3.96 12.59 15.70
CA TRP A 105 -3.19 13.81 15.41
C TRP A 105 -2.26 13.59 14.22
N ASP A 106 -1.50 12.49 14.22
CA ASP A 106 -0.61 12.13 13.11
C ASP A 106 -1.40 11.99 11.79
N THR A 107 -2.53 11.29 11.81
CA THR A 107 -3.41 11.15 10.63
C THR A 107 -3.93 12.51 10.15
N CYS A 108 -4.33 13.42 11.04
CA CYS A 108 -4.75 14.77 10.65
C CYS A 108 -3.61 15.58 9.99
N HIS A 109 -2.36 15.37 10.39
CA HIS A 109 -1.21 15.96 9.72
C HIS A 109 -1.03 15.40 8.32
N MET A 110 -1.20 14.09 8.15
CA MET A 110 -1.20 13.45 6.83
C MET A 110 -2.30 14.04 5.94
N VAL A 111 -3.53 14.20 6.45
CA VAL A 111 -4.63 14.85 5.71
C VAL A 111 -4.22 16.25 5.26
N SER A 112 -3.71 17.07 6.18
CA SER A 112 -3.27 18.44 5.88
C SER A 112 -2.12 18.48 4.87
N TYR A 113 -1.24 17.47 4.91
CA TYR A 113 -0.16 17.32 3.96
C TYR A 113 -0.67 16.98 2.56
N VAL A 114 -1.55 15.99 2.42
CA VAL A 114 -2.12 15.59 1.12
C VAL A 114 -2.98 16.72 0.52
N GLU A 115 -3.74 17.46 1.33
CA GLU A 115 -4.53 18.61 0.86
C GLU A 115 -3.65 19.70 0.21
N ARG A 116 -2.42 19.91 0.71
CA ARG A 116 -1.46 20.86 0.14
C ARG A 116 -0.81 20.39 -1.16
N GLN A 117 -0.86 19.10 -1.49
CA GLN A 117 -0.29 18.57 -2.75
C GLN A 117 -1.31 18.56 -3.90
N ARG A 118 -2.59 18.87 -3.62
CA ARG A 118 -3.68 18.85 -4.60
C ARG A 118 -3.76 20.11 -5.48
N ILE A 119 -2.80 21.03 -5.35
CA ILE A 119 -2.82 22.38 -5.93
C ILE A 119 -1.75 22.56 -7.00
#